data_AF-T0JMR3-F1
#
_entry.id   AF-T0JMR3-F1
#
_cell.length_a   1.000
_cell.length_b   1.000
_cell.length_c   1.000
_cell.angle_alpha   90.00
_cell.angle_beta   90.00
_cell.angle_gamma   90.00
#
_symmetry.space_group_name_H-M   'P 1'
#
loop_
_entity.id
_entity.type
_entity.pdbx_description
1 polymer ?
#
loop_
_entity_poly.entity_id
_entity_poly.type
_entity_poly.pdbx_seq_one_letter_code
_entity_poly.pdbx_strand_id
1 'polypeptide(L)'
;MTTEKITAIITHLKTKGLVMDGTKRKDIKSGQSVAIVLKQDQQSGLLTDGIVRDILTKSPSHPHGIKVRLMSGEVGRVKETY
;
A
#
# COMPACT_ATOMS: atom_id res chain seq x y z
N MET A 1 -12.15 -20.79 23.14
CA MET A 1 -11.02 -20.26 22.34
C MET A 1 -10.03 -19.61 23.30
N THR A 2 -8.72 -19.85 23.17
CA THR A 2 -7.72 -19.19 24.00
C THR A 2 -7.74 -17.69 23.76
N THR A 3 -7.37 -16.90 24.77
CA THR A 3 -7.30 -15.43 24.69
C THR A 3 -6.42 -14.97 23.51
N GLU A 4 -5.38 -15.74 23.20
CA GLU A 4 -4.51 -15.54 22.04
C GLU A 4 -5.25 -15.71 20.71
N LYS A 5 -6.08 -16.76 20.56
CA LYS A 5 -6.90 -16.97 19.36
C LYS A 5 -7.95 -15.86 19.18
N ILE A 6 -8.56 -15.39 20.28
CA ILE A 6 -9.52 -14.29 20.23
C ILE A 6 -8.83 -12.98 19.83
N THR A 7 -7.65 -12.71 20.41
CA THR A 7 -6.85 -11.52 20.06
C THR A 7 -6.40 -11.56 18.60
N ALA A 8 -5.93 -12.71 18.10
CA ALA A 8 -5.54 -12.87 16.71
C ALA A 8 -6.71 -12.64 15.74
N ILE A 9 -7.91 -13.13 16.08
CA ILE A 9 -9.13 -12.91 15.28
C ILE A 9 -9.53 -11.44 15.29
N ILE A 10 -9.53 -10.79 16.46
CA ILE A 10 -9.87 -9.36 16.57
C ILE A 10 -8.84 -8.49 15.83
N THR A 11 -7.55 -8.81 15.94
CA THR A 11 -6.47 -8.11 15.20
C THR A 11 -6.65 -8.31 13.70
N HIS A 12 -6.89 -9.54 13.23
CA HIS A 12 -7.14 -9.83 11.82
C HIS A 12 -8.39 -9.13 11.28
N LEU A 13 -9.47 -9.06 12.07
CA LEU A 13 -10.70 -8.35 11.69
C LEU A 13 -10.53 -6.82 11.66
N LYS A 14 -9.70 -6.26 12.55
CA LYS A 14 -9.34 -4.83 12.51
C LYS A 14 -8.45 -4.48 11.32
N THR A 15 -7.45 -5.31 11.00
CA THR A 15 -6.51 -5.02 9.90
C THR A 15 -7.10 -5.24 8.51
N LYS A 16 -8.05 -6.17 8.34
CA LYS A 16 -8.75 -6.40 7.06
C LYS A 16 -9.56 -5.18 6.56
N GLY A 17 -9.89 -4.24 7.45
CA GLY A 17 -10.52 -2.96 7.11
C GLY A 17 -9.57 -1.77 6.99
N LEU A 18 -8.30 -1.93 7.41
CA LEU A 18 -7.28 -0.87 7.39
C LEU A 18 -6.41 -0.93 6.12
N VAL A 19 -6.13 -2.13 5.61
CA VAL A 19 -5.29 -2.30 4.41
C VAL A 19 -6.15 -2.28 3.15
N MET A 20 -6.08 -1.20 2.37
CA MET A 20 -6.78 -1.10 1.08
C MET A 20 -5.85 -1.41 -0.10
N ASP A 21 -6.45 -1.82 -1.23
CA ASP A 21 -5.71 -2.07 -2.46
C ASP A 21 -5.16 -0.77 -3.07
N GLY A 22 -3.95 -0.85 -3.62
CA GLY A 22 -3.29 0.29 -4.26
C GLY A 22 -3.77 0.63 -5.67
N THR A 23 -4.88 0.07 -6.17
CA THR A 23 -5.24 0.14 -7.60
C THR A 23 -6.05 1.37 -7.98
N LYS A 24 -6.72 1.99 -7.01
CA LYS A 24 -7.61 3.14 -7.21
C LYS A 24 -6.94 4.44 -6.78
N ARG A 25 -6.88 5.42 -7.68
CA ARG A 25 -6.28 6.73 -7.42
C ARG A 25 -6.97 7.50 -6.31
N LYS A 26 -8.30 7.38 -6.19
CA LYS A 26 -9.10 8.09 -5.17
C LYS A 26 -8.75 7.69 -3.73
N ASP A 27 -8.17 6.51 -3.55
CA ASP A 27 -7.86 5.92 -2.25
C ASP A 27 -6.41 6.21 -1.82
N ILE A 28 -5.65 6.94 -2.65
CA ILE A 28 -4.25 7.30 -2.40
C ILE A 28 -4.11 8.82 -2.38
N LYS A 29 -3.52 9.35 -1.32
CA LYS A 29 -3.27 10.79 -1.12
C LYS A 29 -1.80 11.06 -0.83
N SER A 30 -1.31 12.24 -1.21
CA SER A 30 -0.02 12.72 -0.71
C SER A 30 -0.06 12.82 0.82
N GLY A 31 1.03 12.43 1.47
CA GLY A 31 1.12 12.32 2.93
C GLY A 31 0.62 10.99 3.51
N GLN A 32 0.04 10.10 2.70
CA GLN A 32 -0.44 8.79 3.16
C GLN A 32 0.70 7.77 3.24
N SER A 33 0.65 6.90 4.26
CA SER A 33 1.53 5.75 4.39
C SER A 33 1.09 4.63 3.44
N VAL A 34 2.03 4.13 2.65
CA VAL A 34 1.80 3.10 1.64
C VAL A 34 2.97 2.13 1.57
N ALA A 35 2.71 0.92 1.09
CA ALA A 35 3.74 0.00 0.65
C ALA A 35 3.77 -0.04 -0.88
N ILE A 36 4.94 0.16 -1.47
CA ILE A 36 5.14 0.11 -2.92
C ILE A 36 6.05 -1.05 -3.32
N VAL A 37 5.83 -1.59 -4.51
CA VAL A 37 6.84 -2.42 -5.18
C VAL A 37 7.66 -1.53 -6.11
N LEU A 38 8.98 -1.57 -5.93
CA LEU A 38 9.93 -0.87 -6.80
C LEU A 38 10.19 -1.69 -8.07
N LYS A 39 10.75 -1.05 -9.11
CA LYS A 39 10.99 -1.74 -10.38
C LYS A 39 11.93 -2.95 -10.23
N GLN A 40 13.03 -2.80 -9.49
CA GLN A 40 13.96 -3.91 -9.27
C GLN A 40 13.36 -5.04 -8.43
N ASP A 41 12.32 -4.73 -7.64
CA ASP A 41 11.67 -5.66 -6.73
C ASP A 41 10.40 -6.30 -7.31
N GLN A 42 10.08 -6.05 -8.58
CA GLN A 42 8.89 -6.63 -9.22
C GLN A 42 8.93 -8.17 -9.28
N GLN A 43 10.13 -8.76 -9.40
CA GLN A 43 10.31 -10.21 -9.42
C GLN A 43 10.30 -10.83 -8.02
N SER A 44 10.91 -10.15 -7.04
CA SER A 44 10.98 -10.61 -5.65
C SER A 44 9.67 -10.38 -4.90
N GLY A 45 8.88 -9.39 -5.30
CA GLY A 45 7.69 -8.95 -4.59
C GLY A 45 8.00 -8.17 -3.31
N LEU A 46 9.26 -7.78 -3.09
CA LEU A 46 9.64 -7.01 -1.91
C LEU A 46 8.92 -5.66 -1.92
N LEU A 47 8.31 -5.32 -0.78
CA LEU A 47 7.62 -4.06 -0.59
C LEU A 47 8.52 -3.08 0.16
N THR A 48 8.39 -1.82 -0.20
CA THR A 48 9.03 -0.69 0.46
C THR A 48 7.96 0.21 1.04
N ASP A 49 7.97 0.37 2.36
CA ASP A 49 7.09 1.29 3.05
C ASP A 49 7.56 2.74 2.91
N GLY A 50 6.61 3.66 2.83
CA GLY A 50 6.91 5.07 2.98
C GLY A 50 5.71 5.97 2.82
N ILE A 51 5.98 7.27 2.81
CA ILE A 51 4.96 8.32 2.71
C ILE A 51 4.89 8.82 1.28
N VAL A 52 3.69 8.88 0.71
CA VAL A 52 3.48 9.40 -0.65
C VAL A 52 3.85 10.87 -0.72
N ARG A 53 4.75 11.23 -1.64
CA ARG A 53 5.04 12.60 -2.04
C ARG A 53 4.19 13.00 -3.24
N ASP A 54 4.41 12.31 -4.36
CA ASP A 54 3.79 12.62 -5.65
C ASP A 54 2.97 11.42 -6.17
N ILE A 55 1.78 11.68 -6.69
CA ILE A 55 0.97 10.68 -7.42
C ILE A 55 1.24 10.83 -8.91
N LEU A 56 1.84 9.81 -9.53
CA LEU A 56 2.32 9.85 -10.91
C LEU A 56 1.35 9.21 -11.92
N THR A 57 0.36 8.44 -11.46
CA THR A 57 -0.70 7.91 -12.32
C THR A 57 -1.86 8.92 -12.44
N LYS A 58 -2.21 9.26 -13.69
CA LYS A 58 -3.34 10.15 -14.00
C LYS A 58 -4.68 9.40 -14.03
N SER A 59 -4.69 8.16 -14.52
CA SER A 59 -5.91 7.36 -14.63
C SER A 59 -6.56 7.11 -13.26
N PRO A 60 -7.90 7.00 -13.18
CA PRO A 60 -8.60 6.72 -11.92
C PRO A 60 -8.25 5.36 -11.31
N SER A 61 -7.89 4.39 -12.14
CA SER A 61 -7.47 3.05 -11.72
C SER A 61 -6.32 2.51 -12.58
N HIS A 62 -5.56 1.57 -12.02
CA HIS A 62 -4.49 0.90 -12.75
C HIS A 62 -4.27 -0.53 -12.21
N PRO A 63 -4.21 -1.58 -13.06
CA PRO A 63 -4.22 -2.98 -12.64
C PRO A 63 -3.03 -3.38 -11.77
N HIS A 64 -1.87 -2.74 -11.97
CA HIS A 64 -0.67 -3.04 -11.18
C HIS A 64 -0.50 -2.17 -9.92
N GLY A 65 -1.43 -1.25 -9.68
CA GLY A 65 -1.32 -0.22 -8.66
C GLY A 65 -1.05 1.17 -9.23
N ILE A 66 -1.40 2.19 -8.46
CA ILE A 66 -1.10 3.59 -8.75
C ILE A 66 0.40 3.81 -8.57
N LYS A 67 1.02 4.48 -9.54
CA LYS A 67 2.44 4.84 -9.46
C LYS A 67 2.58 6.07 -8.59
N VAL A 68 3.46 6.00 -7.60
CA VAL A 68 3.76 7.11 -6.69
C VAL A 68 5.26 7.31 -6.56
N ARG A 69 5.64 8.46 -6.02
CA ARG A 69 6.97 8.72 -5.48
C ARG A 69 6.86 8.89 -3.97
N LEU A 70 7.75 8.26 -3.21
CA LEU A 70 7.84 8.44 -1.76
C LEU A 70 8.59 9.72 -1.39
N MET A 71 8.43 10.18 -0.16
CA MET A 71 9.18 11.31 0.39
C MET A 71 10.70 11.09 0.32
N SER A 72 11.15 9.86 0.53
CA SER A 72 12.53 9.39 0.39
C SER A 72 13.05 9.38 -1.06
N GLY A 73 12.16 9.49 -2.05
CA GLY A 73 12.49 9.66 -3.47
C GLY A 73 12.30 8.43 -4.35
N GLU A 74 12.09 7.25 -3.76
CA GLU A 74 11.83 6.01 -4.49
C GLU A 74 10.50 6.08 -5.24
N VAL A 75 10.45 5.37 -6.37
CA VAL A 75 9.30 5.39 -7.27
C VAL A 75 8.86 3.95 -7.52
N GLY A 76 7.59 3.67 -7.26
CA GLY A 76 7.03 2.33 -7.36
C GLY A 76 5.52 2.33 -7.56
N ARG A 77 4.96 1.12 -7.54
CA ARG A 77 3.51 0.87 -7.65
C ARG A 77 2.95 0.51 -6.29
N VAL A 78 1.91 1.21 -5.85
CA VAL A 78 1.26 0.94 -4.55
C VAL A 78 0.64 -0.45 -4.57
N LYS A 79 0.92 -1.22 -3.52
CA LYS A 79 0.33 -2.53 -3.25
C LYS A 79 -0.62 -2.48 -2.07
N GLU A 80 -0.23 -1.75 -1.03
CA GLU A 80 -1.00 -1.61 0.19
C GLU A 80 -1.05 -0.14 0.60
N THR A 81 -2.17 0.28 1.18
CA THR A 81 -2.33 1.56 1.86
C THR A 81 -2.75 1.32 3.30
N TYR A 82 -2.24 2.13 4.22
CA TYR A 82 -2.55 2.06 5.66
C TYR A 82 -3.43 3.24 6.12
#